data_AF-A0A850C1G6-F1
#
_entry.id   AF-A0A850C1G6-F1
#
_cell.length_a   1.000
_cell.length_b   1.000
_cell.length_c   1.000
_cell.angle_alpha   90.00
_cell.angle_beta   90.00
_cell.angle_gamma   90.00
#
_symmetry.space_group_name_H-M   'P 1'
#
loop_
_entity.id
_entity.type
_entity.pdbx_description
1 polymer ?
#
loop_
_entity_poly.entity_id
_entity_poly.type
_entity_poly.pdbx_seq_one_letter_code
_entity_poly.pdbx_strand_id
1 'polypeptide(L)'
;GERRRLFGELAEEKRTMVFFESPRRVADTLQAMSETFGADRPAALCRELTKTHEEIRRGTLADLAEGAESDPPRGEITLVISGWTGPDASEATPEAMAAAVAALEEAGTDRKAAMKETATRFGVPKRVVYDAVLKAD
;
A
#
# COMPACT_ATOMS: atom_id res chain seq x y z
N GLY A 1 -4.61 -7.94 -16.86
CA GLY A 1 -4.58 -9.42 -16.76
C GLY A 1 -5.12 -9.86 -15.41
N GLU A 2 -5.37 -11.15 -15.23
CA GLU A 2 -6.01 -11.74 -14.04
C GLU A 2 -5.30 -11.38 -12.72
N ARG A 3 -3.96 -11.47 -12.67
CA ARG A 3 -3.15 -11.05 -11.51
C ARG A 3 -3.42 -9.61 -11.06
N ARG A 4 -3.49 -8.67 -12.01
CA ARG A 4 -3.77 -7.25 -11.71
C ARG A 4 -5.18 -7.07 -11.14
N ARG A 5 -6.16 -7.84 -11.62
CA ARG A 5 -7.53 -7.80 -11.10
C ARG A 5 -7.57 -8.28 -9.66
N LEU A 6 -6.95 -9.43 -9.38
CA LEU A 6 -6.88 -10.00 -8.04
C LEU A 6 -6.20 -9.04 -7.05
N PHE A 7 -5.08 -8.43 -7.43
CA PHE A 7 -4.44 -7.43 -6.57
C PHE A 7 -5.28 -6.16 -6.43
N GLY A 8 -5.99 -5.72 -7.47
CA GLY A 8 -6.92 -4.60 -7.34
C GLY A 8 -7.98 -4.83 -6.26
N GLU A 9 -8.53 -6.04 -6.18
CA GLU A 9 -9.53 -6.43 -5.17
C GLU A 9 -8.94 -6.49 -3.74
N LEU A 10 -7.63 -6.65 -3.60
CA LEU A 10 -6.93 -6.77 -2.33
C LEU A 10 -6.19 -5.50 -1.90
N ALA A 11 -6.21 -4.44 -2.71
CA ALA A 11 -5.38 -3.25 -2.47
C ALA A 11 -5.67 -2.59 -1.12
N GLU A 12 -6.93 -2.60 -0.72
CA GLU A 12 -7.42 -2.01 0.52
C GLU A 12 -7.68 -3.05 1.63
N GLU A 13 -7.26 -4.31 1.44
CA GLU A 13 -7.38 -5.34 2.49
C GLU A 13 -6.60 -4.90 3.74
N LYS A 14 -7.31 -4.80 4.87
CA LYS A 14 -6.79 -4.28 6.15
C LYS A 14 -5.96 -5.31 6.91
N ARG A 15 -6.15 -6.60 6.63
CA ARG A 15 -5.41 -7.68 7.28
C ARG A 15 -4.08 -7.91 6.59
N THR A 16 -3.10 -8.39 7.36
CA THR A 16 -1.89 -8.94 6.79
C THR A 16 -2.24 -10.11 5.85
N MET A 17 -1.71 -10.07 4.64
CA MET A 17 -1.94 -11.08 3.62
C MET A 17 -0.70 -11.96 3.45
N VAL A 18 -0.91 -13.24 3.21
CA VAL A 18 0.16 -14.21 2.98
C VAL A 18 -0.02 -14.86 1.61
N PHE A 19 1.03 -14.85 0.80
CA PHE A 19 1.05 -15.44 -0.53
C PHE A 19 2.17 -16.45 -0.67
N PHE A 20 1.91 -17.56 -1.36
CA PHE A 20 2.94 -18.49 -1.80
C PHE A 20 3.30 -18.20 -3.24
N GLU A 21 4.60 -18.15 -3.55
CA GLU A 21 5.05 -17.79 -4.88
C GLU A 21 6.24 -18.64 -5.32
N SER A 22 6.35 -18.84 -6.64
CA SER A 22 7.50 -19.46 -7.24
C SER A 22 8.69 -18.50 -7.23
N PRO A 23 9.92 -18.97 -6.93
CA PRO A 23 11.12 -18.13 -7.01
C PRO A 23 11.33 -17.53 -8.42
N ARG A 24 10.82 -18.18 -9.47
CA ARG A 24 10.89 -17.69 -10.85
C ARG A 24 9.97 -16.51 -11.17
N ARG A 25 8.95 -16.29 -10.34
CA ARG A 25 7.91 -15.27 -10.57
C ARG A 25 7.88 -14.18 -9.50
N VAL A 26 8.62 -14.36 -8.41
CA VAL A 26 8.51 -13.51 -7.24
C VAL A 26 8.86 -12.05 -7.53
N ALA A 27 9.89 -11.78 -8.36
CA ALA A 27 10.25 -10.42 -8.75
C ALA A 27 9.08 -9.72 -9.47
N ASP A 28 8.54 -10.35 -10.53
CA ASP A 28 7.37 -9.82 -11.25
C ASP A 28 6.13 -9.67 -10.36
N THR A 29 5.94 -10.57 -9.40
CA THR A 29 4.82 -10.52 -8.47
C THR A 29 4.97 -9.37 -7.48
N LEU A 30 6.16 -9.16 -6.91
CA LEU A 30 6.46 -8.04 -6.03
C LEU A 30 6.33 -6.70 -6.77
N GLN A 31 6.79 -6.62 -8.01
CA GLN A 31 6.59 -5.41 -8.83
C GLN A 31 5.12 -5.10 -9.05
N ALA A 32 4.31 -6.11 -9.42
CA ALA A 32 2.88 -5.94 -9.61
C ALA A 32 2.15 -5.58 -8.29
N MET A 33 2.58 -6.14 -7.16
CA MET A 33 2.08 -5.76 -5.83
C MET A 33 2.48 -4.33 -5.48
N SER A 34 3.73 -3.92 -5.72
CA SER A 34 4.22 -2.55 -5.49
C SER A 34 3.40 -1.51 -6.26
N GLU A 35 3.12 -1.78 -7.55
CA GLU A 35 2.28 -0.92 -8.39
C GLU A 35 0.83 -0.80 -7.90
N THR A 36 0.29 -1.86 -7.26
CA THR A 36 -1.14 -1.93 -6.92
C THR A 36 -1.42 -1.57 -5.46
N PHE A 37 -0.58 -2.04 -4.53
CA PHE A 37 -0.74 -1.87 -3.08
C PHE A 37 -0.03 -0.62 -2.54
N GLY A 38 0.82 -0.01 -3.37
CA GLY A 38 1.70 1.10 -3.03
C GLY A 38 3.13 0.65 -2.78
N ALA A 39 4.09 1.40 -3.33
CA ALA A 39 5.52 1.11 -3.26
C ALA A 39 6.01 0.97 -1.81
N ASP A 40 5.54 1.86 -0.93
CA ASP A 40 5.97 1.94 0.47
C ASP A 40 5.30 0.91 1.39
N ARG A 41 4.46 0.01 0.86
CA ARG A 41 3.74 -0.98 1.68
C ARG A 41 4.75 -1.90 2.38
N PRO A 42 4.75 -1.98 3.72
CA PRO A 42 5.62 -2.91 4.43
C PRO A 42 5.35 -4.37 4.05
N ALA A 43 6.41 -5.12 3.83
CA ALA A 43 6.34 -6.52 3.45
C ALA A 43 7.56 -7.32 3.90
N ALA A 44 7.45 -8.65 3.80
CA ALA A 44 8.54 -9.58 3.99
C ALA A 44 8.53 -10.66 2.90
N LEU A 45 9.71 -10.96 2.36
CA LEU A 45 9.99 -12.13 1.55
C LEU A 45 10.70 -13.15 2.43
N CYS A 46 10.04 -14.28 2.67
CA CYS A 46 10.54 -15.37 3.47
C CYS A 46 10.88 -16.56 2.57
N ARG A 47 12.10 -17.07 2.71
CA ARG A 47 12.63 -18.20 1.93
C ARG A 47 12.84 -19.40 2.84
N GLU A 48 12.36 -20.57 2.41
CA GLU A 48 12.64 -21.86 3.05
C GLU A 48 12.35 -21.84 4.57
N LEU A 49 11.19 -21.26 4.95
CA LEU A 49 10.77 -21.18 6.35
C LEU A 49 10.87 -22.56 7.03
N THR A 50 11.40 -22.60 8.25
CA THR A 50 11.65 -23.82 9.05
C THR A 50 12.79 -24.73 8.59
N LYS A 51 13.52 -24.39 7.51
CA LYS A 51 14.68 -25.16 7.03
C LYS A 51 16.01 -24.50 7.46
N THR A 52 17.10 -25.26 7.42
CA THR A 52 18.45 -24.82 7.87
C THR A 52 18.96 -23.56 7.17
N HIS A 53 18.48 -23.27 5.96
CA HIS A 53 18.88 -22.12 5.14
C HIS A 53 17.77 -21.06 5.00
N GLU A 54 16.95 -20.90 6.04
CA GLU A 54 15.93 -19.84 6.12
C GLU A 54 16.54 -18.46 5.91
N GLU A 55 15.83 -17.61 5.18
CA GLU A 55 16.17 -16.20 4.97
C GLU A 55 14.90 -15.36 5.01
N ILE A 56 14.96 -14.19 5.65
CA ILE A 56 13.85 -13.23 5.65
C ILE A 56 14.38 -11.85 5.24
N ARG A 57 13.88 -11.34 4.12
CA ARG A 57 14.11 -9.97 3.66
C ARG A 57 12.89 -9.13 4.04
N ARG A 58 13.08 -8.05 4.79
CA ARG A 58 12.01 -7.11 5.17
C ARG A 58 12.29 -5.75 4.55
N GLY A 59 11.24 -5.06 4.13
CA GLY A 59 11.35 -3.75 3.52
C GLY A 59 10.01 -3.28 2.96
N THR A 60 10.05 -2.28 2.11
CA THR A 60 8.89 -1.90 1.31
C THR A 60 8.71 -2.87 0.13
N LEU A 61 7.52 -2.88 -0.49
CA LEU A 61 7.29 -3.66 -1.70
C LEU A 61 8.25 -3.27 -2.84
N ALA A 62 8.60 -1.99 -2.94
CA ALA A 62 9.57 -1.51 -3.92
C ALA A 62 10.97 -2.07 -3.67
N ASP A 63 11.48 -1.97 -2.44
CA ASP A 63 12.82 -2.47 -2.09
C ASP A 63 12.92 -3.99 -2.32
N LEU A 64 11.86 -4.72 -1.96
CA LEU A 64 11.82 -6.17 -2.14
C LEU A 64 11.73 -6.57 -3.61
N ALA A 65 11.02 -5.80 -4.45
CA ALA A 65 10.98 -6.03 -5.89
C ALA A 65 12.37 -5.88 -6.52
N GLU A 66 13.07 -4.79 -6.21
CA GLU A 66 14.44 -4.54 -6.67
C GLU A 66 15.42 -5.61 -6.14
N GLY A 67 15.31 -5.95 -4.85
CA GLY A 67 16.12 -6.98 -4.22
C GLY A 67 15.91 -8.38 -4.81
N ALA A 68 14.68 -8.70 -5.22
CA ALA A 68 14.36 -9.98 -5.85
C ALA A 68 14.79 -10.06 -7.33
N GLU A 69 14.90 -8.92 -8.01
CA GLU A 69 15.45 -8.86 -9.38
C GLU A 69 16.98 -8.96 -9.37
N SER A 70 17.63 -8.23 -8.45
CA SER A 70 19.09 -8.18 -8.33
C SER A 70 19.70 -9.45 -7.71
N ASP A 71 19.06 -10.03 -6.70
CA ASP A 71 19.46 -11.30 -6.08
C ASP A 71 18.26 -12.26 -5.99
N PRO A 72 17.95 -12.99 -7.09
CA PRO A 72 16.77 -13.84 -7.14
C PRO A 72 16.78 -14.95 -6.07
N PRO A 73 15.75 -15.03 -5.22
CA PRO A 73 15.69 -16.04 -4.19
C PRO A 73 15.43 -17.42 -4.82
N ARG A 74 15.75 -18.48 -4.09
CA ARG A 74 15.59 -19.88 -4.52
C ARG A 74 14.73 -20.65 -3.53
N GLY A 75 14.17 -21.77 -3.97
CA GLY A 75 13.39 -22.63 -3.08
C GLY A 75 11.96 -22.16 -2.88
N GLU A 76 11.37 -22.51 -1.73
CA GLU A 76 10.00 -22.11 -1.37
C GLU A 76 9.95 -20.66 -0.88
N ILE A 77 9.05 -19.87 -1.45
CA ILE A 77 8.89 -18.45 -1.12
C ILE A 77 7.50 -18.19 -0.54
N THR A 78 7.50 -17.53 0.62
CA THR A 78 6.31 -16.99 1.27
C THR A 78 6.44 -15.47 1.35
N LEU A 79 5.47 -14.74 0.79
CA LEU A 79 5.37 -13.30 0.92
C LEU A 79 4.37 -12.97 2.02
N VAL A 80 4.74 -12.05 2.91
CA VAL A 80 3.86 -11.51 3.96
C VAL A 80 3.72 -10.02 3.73
N ILE A 81 2.53 -9.56 3.36
CA ILE A 81 2.25 -8.17 2.99
C ILE A 81 1.42 -7.54 4.09
N SER A 82 1.81 -6.37 4.59
CA SER A 82 1.02 -5.67 5.59
C SER A 82 -0.34 -5.26 5.02
N GLY A 83 -1.34 -5.21 5.90
CA GLY A 83 -2.64 -4.67 5.54
C GLY A 83 -2.57 -3.19 5.14
N TRP A 84 -3.62 -2.72 4.50
CA TRP A 84 -3.83 -1.32 4.15
C TRP A 84 -4.08 -0.50 5.41
N THR A 85 -3.32 0.58 5.55
CA THR A 85 -3.42 1.50 6.69
C THR A 85 -4.04 2.84 6.32
N GLY A 86 -4.46 3.01 5.06
CA GLY A 86 -5.29 4.16 4.68
C GLY A 86 -6.69 4.08 5.30
N PRO A 87 -7.47 5.16 5.25
CA PRO A 87 -8.84 5.24 5.74
C PRO A 87 -9.72 4.19 5.06
N ASP A 88 -10.77 3.77 5.75
CA ASP A 88 -11.86 3.07 5.08
C ASP A 88 -12.64 4.03 4.17
N ALA A 89 -13.17 3.53 3.06
CA ALA A 89 -14.06 4.32 2.20
C ALA A 89 -15.29 4.83 2.98
N SER A 90 -15.73 4.11 4.02
CA SER A 90 -16.78 4.57 4.94
C SER A 90 -16.34 5.70 5.88
N GLU A 91 -15.04 5.89 6.08
CA GLU A 91 -14.47 6.97 6.89
C GLU A 91 -14.22 8.24 6.08
N ALA A 92 -14.35 8.19 4.74
CA ALA A 92 -14.26 9.35 3.86
C ALA A 92 -15.54 10.21 3.90
N THR A 93 -16.01 10.58 5.09
CA THR A 93 -17.15 11.50 5.25
C THR A 93 -16.72 12.94 4.97
N PRO A 94 -17.65 13.83 4.54
CA PRO A 94 -17.34 15.25 4.37
C PRO A 94 -16.68 15.88 5.61
N GLU A 95 -17.16 15.53 6.80
CA GLU A 95 -16.66 16.05 8.07
C GLU A 95 -15.23 15.55 8.36
N ALA A 96 -14.95 14.26 8.12
CA ALA A 96 -13.62 13.69 8.29
C ALA A 96 -12.61 14.28 7.31
N MET A 97 -13.03 14.50 6.05
CA MET A 97 -12.19 15.15 5.04
C MET A 97 -11.89 16.61 5.41
N ALA A 98 -12.91 17.38 5.80
CA ALA A 98 -12.72 18.77 6.22
C ALA A 98 -11.81 18.89 7.45
N ALA A 99 -12.03 18.05 8.48
CA ALA A 99 -11.19 17.99 9.67
C ALA A 99 -9.74 17.63 9.35
N ALA A 100 -9.51 16.68 8.43
CA ALA A 100 -8.17 16.30 8.02
C ALA A 100 -7.44 17.43 7.26
N VAL A 101 -8.15 18.18 6.41
CA VAL A 101 -7.58 19.37 5.75
C VAL A 101 -7.23 20.44 6.78
N ALA A 102 -8.13 20.73 7.72
CA ALA A 102 -7.89 21.72 8.77
C ALA A 102 -6.67 21.37 9.64
N ALA A 103 -6.52 20.10 10.04
CA ALA A 103 -5.36 19.64 10.81
C ALA A 103 -4.03 19.81 10.05
N LEU A 104 -4.02 19.60 8.73
CA LEU A 104 -2.84 19.82 7.88
C LEU A 104 -2.53 21.32 7.73
N GLU A 105 -3.56 22.17 7.61
CA GLU A 105 -3.41 23.63 7.60
C GLU A 105 -2.83 24.15 8.92
N GLU A 106 -3.31 23.64 10.06
CA GLU A 106 -2.74 23.95 11.39
C GLU A 106 -1.28 23.49 11.52
N ALA A 107 -0.92 22.37 10.88
CA ALA A 107 0.46 21.90 10.79
C ALA A 107 1.33 22.71 9.82
N GLY A 108 0.80 23.76 9.18
CA GLY A 108 1.52 24.67 8.29
C GLY A 108 1.53 24.24 6.82
N THR A 109 0.74 23.23 6.44
CA THR A 109 0.59 22.80 5.04
C THR A 109 -0.34 23.77 4.32
N ASP A 110 -0.01 24.18 3.09
CA ASP A 110 -0.92 25.02 2.32
C ASP A 110 -2.22 24.28 1.97
N ARG A 111 -3.36 24.99 1.95
CA ARG A 111 -4.70 24.43 1.67
C ARG A 111 -4.76 23.52 0.45
N LYS A 112 -4.02 23.85 -0.62
CA LYS A 112 -4.02 23.08 -1.88
C LYS A 112 -3.27 21.76 -1.73
N ALA A 113 -2.13 21.76 -1.03
CA ALA A 113 -1.39 20.56 -0.68
C ALA A 113 -2.16 19.70 0.33
N ALA A 114 -2.74 20.31 1.38
CA ALA A 114 -3.57 19.64 2.37
C ALA A 114 -4.72 18.87 1.71
N MET A 115 -5.51 19.51 0.83
CA MET A 115 -6.56 18.83 0.08
C MET A 115 -6.06 17.67 -0.80
N LYS A 116 -4.85 17.78 -1.37
CA LYS A 116 -4.27 16.70 -2.21
C LYS A 116 -3.86 15.52 -1.35
N GLU A 117 -3.25 15.79 -0.21
CA GLU A 117 -2.84 14.77 0.75
C GLU A 117 -4.06 14.08 1.36
N THR A 118 -5.07 14.83 1.78
CA THR A 118 -6.36 14.30 2.26
C THR A 118 -7.05 13.45 1.18
N ALA A 119 -7.07 13.89 -0.08
CA ALA A 119 -7.64 13.13 -1.19
C ALA A 119 -6.92 11.78 -1.39
N THR A 120 -5.59 11.81 -1.32
CA THR A 120 -4.75 10.61 -1.41
C THR A 120 -4.99 9.69 -0.22
N ARG A 121 -5.04 10.28 0.99
CA ARG A 121 -5.31 9.59 2.23
C ARG A 121 -6.64 8.86 2.12
N PHE A 122 -7.75 9.54 1.90
CA PHE A 122 -9.09 8.93 1.82
C PHE A 122 -9.40 8.20 0.52
N GLY A 123 -8.47 8.14 -0.45
CA GLY A 123 -8.70 7.45 -1.72
C GLY A 123 -9.80 8.09 -2.60
N VAL A 124 -10.10 9.37 -2.41
CA VAL A 124 -11.18 10.08 -3.12
C VAL A 124 -10.63 11.13 -4.09
N PRO A 125 -11.37 11.51 -5.15
CA PRO A 125 -10.97 12.62 -6.01
C PRO A 125 -10.84 13.92 -5.22
N LYS A 126 -9.82 14.72 -5.51
CA LYS A 126 -9.59 16.02 -4.85
C LYS A 126 -10.80 16.96 -4.86
N ARG A 127 -11.63 16.90 -5.90
CA ARG A 127 -12.89 17.67 -5.98
C ARG A 127 -13.86 17.32 -4.85
N VAL A 128 -13.93 16.05 -4.43
CA VAL A 128 -14.78 15.61 -3.32
C VAL A 128 -14.31 16.23 -2.00
N VAL A 129 -12.99 16.27 -1.78
CA VAL A 129 -12.40 16.94 -0.61
C VAL A 129 -12.69 18.44 -0.64
N TYR A 130 -12.56 19.08 -1.80
CA TYR A 130 -12.90 20.50 -1.97
C TYR A 130 -14.37 20.79 -1.62
N ASP A 131 -15.29 20.00 -2.17
CA ASP A 131 -16.72 20.12 -1.91
C ASP A 131 -17.07 19.89 -0.42
N ALA A 132 -16.29 19.04 0.27
CA ALA A 132 -16.42 18.79 1.70
C ALA A 132 -15.94 19.97 2.56
N VAL A 133 -14.77 20.52 2.25
CA VAL A 133 -14.23 21.72 2.94
C VAL A 133 -15.18 22.90 2.76
N LEU A 134 -15.69 23.13 1.55
CA LEU A 134 -16.59 24.25 1.25
C LEU A 134 -17.96 24.16 1.96
N LYS A 135 -18.38 22.96 2.39
CA LYS A 135 -19.61 22.77 3.18
C LYS A 135 -19.39 22.90 4.69
N ALA A 136 -18.14 22.80 5.14
CA ALA A 136 -17.76 22.89 6.54
C ALA A 136 -17.37 24.33 6.95
N ASP A 137 -17.01 25.17 5.97
CA ASP A 137 -16.87 26.63 6.09
C ASP A 137 -18.25 27.32 6.20
#